data_AF-A0A7V6XMT6-F1
#
_entry.id   AF-A0A7V6XMT6-F1
#
_cell.length_a   1.000
_cell.length_b   1.000
_cell.length_c   1.000
_cell.angle_alpha   90.00
_cell.angle_beta   90.00
_cell.angle_gamma   90.00
#
_symmetry.space_group_name_H-M   'P 1'
#
loop_
_entity.id
_entity.type
_entity.pdbx_description
1 polymer ?
#
loop_
_entity_poly.entity_id
_entity_poly.type
_entity_poly.pdbx_seq_one_letter_code
_entity_poly.pdbx_strand_id
1 'polypeptide(L)'
;FLMSKVEPLADKVSPNAVKFFTKPLITIGITGAMTILVLGPVGFIFSNFIADSINALDSVAGWIVPTVIGIITPLLVIVGAHHGLLPIGINNRMTIGYDTIVYPGQLSSNIAQGAAALATSIRTKDATLKQLASATGITAVCGITEPVLYGVTIKYKTNMIATMLGGGAAGLFMGLSKVKNFSGGAPGLLTLPSYISVESPMSNFYFAAIGCAIAFVISFATSFVLFKNVVSDELEVNNDTEPSTVKITNAEVLSPAIGEYIKLENVNDTTFSSGMLGKGFGILPSENEIFSPVSGIIESIFPTKHAITLLSDEGLEILVHIGIDSVSLDGKGIISHVKEKQRVKKGDLIAEIDPKVFDENEIDKTVITVVLNSAELKSEFCDEDSKLNKNDVVMKLV
;
A
#
# COMPACT_ATOMS: atom_id res chain seq x y z
N PHE A 1 17.71 -9.24 -17.56
CA PHE A 1 17.73 -9.66 -18.97
C PHE A 1 19.12 -10.04 -19.49
N LEU A 2 20.15 -9.17 -19.40
CA LEU A 2 21.50 -9.54 -19.88
C LEU A 2 22.08 -10.71 -19.06
N MET A 3 21.99 -10.62 -17.74
CA MET A 3 22.48 -11.64 -16.81
C MET A 3 21.86 -13.03 -17.07
N SER A 4 20.55 -13.10 -17.36
CA SER A 4 19.86 -14.36 -17.66
C SER A 4 20.30 -15.01 -18.98
N LYS A 5 20.97 -14.27 -19.87
CA LYS A 5 21.59 -14.83 -21.09
C LYS A 5 23.05 -15.24 -20.87
N VAL A 6 23.77 -14.57 -19.98
CA VAL A 6 25.18 -14.83 -19.68
C VAL A 6 25.33 -16.02 -18.73
N GLU A 7 24.44 -16.16 -17.75
CA GLU A 7 24.52 -17.18 -16.70
C GLU A 7 24.51 -18.64 -17.22
N PRO A 8 23.66 -19.02 -18.21
CA PRO A 8 23.71 -20.37 -18.77
C PRO A 8 25.04 -20.69 -19.47
N LEU A 9 25.68 -19.67 -20.04
CA LEU A 9 26.95 -19.80 -20.74
C LEU A 9 28.12 -19.91 -19.75
N ALA A 10 28.06 -19.14 -18.66
CA ALA A 10 28.97 -19.28 -17.53
C ALA A 10 28.86 -20.67 -16.88
N ASP A 11 27.64 -21.20 -16.71
CA ASP A 11 27.43 -22.56 -16.16
C ASP A 11 28.07 -23.64 -17.04
N LYS A 12 27.95 -23.50 -18.36
CA LYS A 12 28.51 -24.46 -19.34
C LYS A 12 30.03 -24.44 -19.39
N VAL A 13 30.66 -23.27 -19.22
CA VAL A 13 32.12 -23.11 -19.29
C VAL A 13 32.79 -23.42 -17.94
N SER A 14 32.07 -23.28 -16.83
CA SER A 14 32.58 -23.54 -15.49
C SER A 14 32.87 -25.03 -15.22
N PRO A 15 34.10 -25.40 -14.83
CA PRO A 15 34.41 -26.77 -14.43
C PRO A 15 33.69 -27.17 -13.14
N ASN A 16 33.16 -28.40 -13.08
CA ASN A 16 32.31 -28.86 -11.97
C ASN A 16 32.94 -28.70 -10.57
N ALA A 17 34.26 -28.93 -10.43
CA ALA A 17 34.96 -28.83 -9.15
C ALA A 17 34.98 -27.42 -8.54
N VAL A 18 34.85 -26.39 -9.39
CA VAL A 18 35.02 -24.98 -9.02
C VAL A 18 33.82 -24.11 -9.45
N LYS A 19 32.75 -24.77 -9.91
CA LYS A 19 31.58 -24.11 -10.52
C LYS A 19 30.90 -23.14 -9.55
N PHE A 20 30.88 -23.47 -8.26
CA PHE A 20 30.30 -22.64 -7.21
C PHE A 20 30.85 -21.20 -7.20
N PHE A 21 32.13 -20.99 -7.50
CA PHE A 21 32.73 -19.66 -7.54
C PHE A 21 32.98 -19.13 -8.95
N THR A 22 33.33 -20.00 -9.91
CA THR A 22 33.60 -19.56 -11.30
C THR A 22 32.35 -19.10 -12.03
N LYS A 23 31.18 -19.72 -11.81
CA LYS A 23 29.94 -19.33 -12.50
C LYS A 23 29.49 -17.93 -12.08
N PRO A 24 29.35 -17.58 -10.79
CA PRO A 24 29.02 -16.21 -10.39
C PRO A 24 30.06 -15.19 -10.86
N LEU A 25 31.35 -15.52 -10.80
CA LEU A 25 32.44 -14.62 -11.21
C LEU A 25 32.38 -14.27 -12.71
N ILE A 26 32.23 -15.28 -13.58
CA ILE A 26 32.10 -15.09 -15.03
C ILE A 26 30.82 -14.33 -15.34
N THR A 27 29.71 -14.68 -14.67
CA THR A 27 28.41 -14.03 -14.87
C THR A 27 28.47 -12.54 -14.55
N ILE A 28 28.98 -12.18 -13.38
CA ILE A 28 29.13 -10.78 -12.96
C ILE A 28 30.18 -10.06 -13.81
N GLY A 29 31.32 -10.70 -14.10
CA GLY A 29 32.41 -10.10 -14.88
C GLY A 29 31.97 -9.72 -16.30
N ILE A 30 31.34 -10.64 -17.02
CA ILE A 30 30.86 -10.39 -18.39
C ILE A 30 29.66 -9.42 -18.37
N THR A 31 28.69 -9.63 -17.47
CA THR A 31 27.51 -8.76 -17.38
C THR A 31 27.90 -7.34 -17.01
N GLY A 32 28.80 -7.16 -16.03
CA GLY A 32 29.33 -5.87 -15.62
C GLY A 32 30.12 -5.18 -16.73
N ALA A 33 31.06 -5.89 -17.37
CA ALA A 33 31.84 -5.34 -18.48
C ALA A 33 30.94 -4.91 -19.66
N MET A 34 29.99 -5.75 -20.06
CA MET A 34 29.02 -5.41 -21.11
C MET A 34 28.10 -4.26 -20.70
N THR A 35 27.76 -4.15 -19.42
CA THR A 35 26.96 -3.03 -18.91
C THR A 35 27.72 -1.72 -19.06
N ILE A 36 29.01 -1.69 -18.73
CA ILE A 36 29.82 -0.47 -18.85
C ILE A 36 30.20 -0.17 -20.30
N LEU A 37 30.59 -1.16 -21.09
CA LEU A 37 31.13 -0.96 -22.45
C LEU A 37 30.05 -0.78 -23.52
N VAL A 38 28.85 -1.35 -23.33
CA VAL A 38 27.78 -1.33 -24.34
C VAL A 38 26.56 -0.60 -23.80
N LEU A 39 25.98 -1.08 -22.69
CA LEU A 39 24.74 -0.48 -22.18
C LEU A 39 24.95 0.95 -21.64
N GLY A 40 26.12 1.26 -21.10
CA GLY A 40 26.51 2.58 -20.64
C GLY A 40 26.50 3.61 -21.77
N PRO A 41 27.31 3.44 -22.83
CA PRO A 41 27.33 4.34 -23.98
C PRO A 41 25.98 4.43 -24.71
N VAL A 42 25.28 3.30 -24.90
CA VAL A 42 23.94 3.31 -25.50
C VAL A 42 22.96 4.09 -24.62
N GLY A 43 22.98 3.85 -23.32
CA GLY A 43 22.19 4.59 -22.34
C GLY A 43 22.53 6.08 -22.33
N PHE A 44 23.80 6.44 -22.49
CA PHE A 44 24.24 7.83 -22.59
C PHE A 44 23.71 8.52 -23.85
N ILE A 45 23.81 7.88 -25.03
CA ILE A 45 23.26 8.43 -26.28
C ILE A 45 21.75 8.62 -26.17
N PHE A 46 21.05 7.60 -25.65
CA PHE A 46 19.60 7.66 -25.45
C PHE A 46 19.20 8.71 -24.42
N SER A 47 19.94 8.82 -23.32
CA SER A 47 19.73 9.83 -22.28
C SER A 47 19.97 11.24 -22.82
N ASN A 48 20.98 11.47 -23.67
CA ASN A 48 21.21 12.76 -24.29
C ASN A 48 20.10 13.10 -25.28
N PHE A 49 19.64 12.14 -26.09
CA PHE A 49 18.52 12.37 -27.00
C PHE A 49 17.24 12.76 -26.25
N ILE A 50 16.93 12.09 -25.13
CA ILE A 50 15.81 12.45 -24.26
C ILE A 50 16.04 13.82 -23.62
N ALA A 51 17.23 14.09 -23.10
CA ALA A 51 17.57 15.38 -22.50
C ALA A 51 17.42 16.52 -23.52
N ASP A 52 17.93 16.36 -24.73
CA ASP A 52 17.79 17.34 -25.82
C ASP A 52 16.32 17.55 -26.21
N SER A 53 15.53 16.48 -26.26
CA SER A 53 14.08 16.56 -26.53
C SER A 53 13.33 17.31 -25.42
N ILE A 54 13.68 17.04 -24.17
CA ILE A 54 13.12 17.71 -22.99
C ILE A 54 13.56 19.17 -22.94
N ASN A 55 14.83 19.48 -23.25
CA ASN A 55 15.35 20.84 -23.30
C ASN A 55 14.73 21.65 -24.45
N ALA A 56 14.48 21.02 -25.60
CA ALA A 56 13.72 21.63 -26.69
C ALA A 56 12.28 21.93 -26.24
N LEU A 57 11.63 21.01 -25.53
CA LEU A 57 10.31 21.23 -24.93
C LEU A 57 10.34 22.33 -23.87
N ASP A 58 11.41 22.42 -23.07
CA ASP A 58 11.59 23.45 -22.03
C ASP A 58 11.71 24.86 -22.65
N SER A 59 12.37 24.96 -23.81
CA SER A 59 12.49 26.23 -24.55
C SER A 59 11.15 26.77 -25.05
N VAL A 60 10.15 25.89 -25.26
CA VAL A 60 8.81 26.26 -25.74
C VAL A 60 7.81 26.36 -24.58
N ALA A 61 7.88 25.44 -23.61
CA ALA A 61 6.94 25.31 -22.52
C ALA A 61 7.53 24.61 -21.28
N GLY A 62 8.60 25.18 -20.70
CA GLY A 62 9.27 24.65 -19.50
C GLY A 62 8.43 24.46 -18.25
N TRP A 63 7.21 25.00 -18.23
CA TRP A 63 6.26 24.74 -17.16
C TRP A 63 5.53 23.39 -17.28
N ILE A 64 5.40 22.83 -18.49
CA ILE A 64 4.63 21.59 -18.73
C ILE A 64 5.29 20.41 -18.04
N VAL A 65 6.62 20.29 -18.14
CA VAL A 65 7.30 19.06 -17.73
C VAL A 65 7.27 18.88 -16.21
N PRO A 66 7.58 19.88 -15.37
CA PRO A 66 7.42 19.78 -13.92
C PRO A 66 5.97 19.53 -13.49
N THR A 67 4.99 20.10 -14.22
CA THR A 67 3.56 19.87 -13.98
C THR A 67 3.20 18.40 -14.19
N VAL A 68 3.55 17.85 -15.35
CA VAL A 68 3.26 16.46 -15.70
C VAL A 68 3.95 15.50 -14.75
N ILE A 69 5.22 15.75 -14.41
CA ILE A 69 5.95 14.96 -13.42
C ILE A 69 5.25 15.03 -12.07
N GLY A 70 4.84 16.21 -11.60
CA GLY A 70 4.11 16.37 -10.35
C GLY A 70 2.80 15.56 -10.30
N ILE A 71 2.09 15.46 -11.42
CA ILE A 71 0.84 14.69 -11.57
C ILE A 71 1.12 13.18 -11.60
N ILE A 72 2.06 12.73 -12.43
CA ILE A 72 2.22 11.31 -12.77
C ILE A 72 3.17 10.56 -11.83
N THR A 73 4.02 11.27 -11.07
CA THR A 73 5.01 10.64 -10.19
C THR A 73 4.43 9.58 -9.25
N PRO A 74 3.26 9.77 -8.58
CA PRO A 74 2.70 8.73 -7.72
C PRO A 74 2.44 7.43 -8.50
N LEU A 75 1.98 7.52 -9.76
CA LEU A 75 1.77 6.37 -10.63
C LEU A 75 3.09 5.73 -11.08
N LEU A 76 4.13 6.54 -11.33
CA LEU A 76 5.45 6.05 -11.67
C LEU A 76 6.14 5.36 -10.49
N VAL A 77 5.83 5.74 -9.25
CA VAL A 77 6.37 5.08 -8.05
C VAL A 77 5.79 3.68 -7.89
N ILE A 78 4.50 3.47 -8.21
CA ILE A 78 3.85 2.14 -8.17
C ILE A 78 4.63 1.10 -9.00
N VAL A 79 5.09 1.50 -10.18
CA VAL A 79 5.81 0.61 -11.12
C VAL A 79 7.33 0.76 -11.05
N GLY A 80 7.85 1.57 -10.12
CA GLY A 80 9.30 1.85 -9.98
C GLY A 80 9.93 2.68 -11.12
N ALA A 81 9.14 3.12 -12.10
CA ALA A 81 9.61 3.86 -13.27
C ALA A 81 10.12 5.27 -12.96
N HIS A 82 9.78 5.82 -11.78
CA HIS A 82 10.26 7.15 -11.35
C HIS A 82 11.79 7.24 -11.21
N HIS A 83 12.48 6.12 -10.92
CA HIS A 83 13.95 6.07 -10.94
C HIS A 83 14.54 6.26 -12.35
N GLY A 84 13.79 5.93 -13.40
CA GLY A 84 14.18 6.18 -14.79
C GLY A 84 14.29 7.67 -15.14
N LEU A 85 13.69 8.56 -14.32
CA LEU A 85 13.79 10.01 -14.51
C LEU A 85 15.04 10.61 -13.84
N LEU A 86 15.66 9.91 -12.87
CA LEU A 86 16.81 10.42 -12.14
C LEU A 86 18.02 10.75 -13.03
N PRO A 87 18.39 9.92 -14.04
CA PRO A 87 19.49 10.24 -14.95
C PRO A 87 19.32 11.56 -15.69
N ILE A 88 18.07 11.94 -16.02
CA ILE A 88 17.77 13.20 -16.72
C ILE A 88 18.12 14.39 -15.82
N GLY A 89 17.64 14.38 -14.56
CA GLY A 89 17.96 15.44 -13.60
C GLY A 89 19.45 15.50 -13.26
N ILE A 90 20.13 14.35 -13.18
CA ILE A 90 21.60 14.29 -12.99
C ILE A 90 22.33 14.88 -14.20
N ASN A 91 21.92 14.52 -15.42
CA ASN A 91 22.51 15.03 -16.65
C ASN A 91 22.38 16.56 -16.73
N ASN A 92 21.20 17.11 -16.48
CA ASN A 92 20.97 18.56 -16.47
C ASN A 92 21.89 19.27 -15.47
N ARG A 93 22.02 18.76 -14.24
CA ARG A 93 22.96 19.32 -13.26
C ARG A 93 24.42 19.25 -13.72
N MET A 94 24.82 18.19 -14.41
CA MET A 94 26.19 18.01 -14.91
C MET A 94 26.49 18.89 -16.13
N THR A 95 25.52 19.15 -17.01
CA THR A 95 25.73 19.84 -18.29
C THR A 95 25.45 21.34 -18.21
N ILE A 96 24.36 21.73 -17.54
CA ILE A 96 23.90 23.12 -17.44
C ILE A 96 23.95 23.66 -16.00
N GLY A 97 24.36 22.85 -15.02
CA GLY A 97 24.59 23.26 -13.62
C GLY A 97 23.37 23.18 -12.72
N TYR A 98 22.18 22.89 -13.25
CA TYR A 98 20.93 22.81 -12.48
C TYR A 98 19.88 21.93 -13.17
N ASP A 99 18.83 21.55 -12.44
CA ASP A 99 17.65 20.86 -12.94
C ASP A 99 16.39 21.69 -12.65
N THR A 100 15.63 22.01 -13.69
CA THR A 100 14.32 22.70 -13.60
C THR A 100 13.15 21.75 -13.73
N ILE A 101 13.40 20.47 -13.98
CA ILE A 101 12.43 19.59 -14.62
C ILE A 101 12.01 18.47 -13.68
N VAL A 102 12.94 17.58 -13.37
CA VAL A 102 12.62 16.33 -12.69
C VAL A 102 12.45 16.56 -11.20
N TYR A 103 13.43 17.20 -10.58
CA TYR A 103 13.46 17.38 -9.14
C TYR A 103 12.35 18.31 -8.61
N PRO A 104 12.03 19.45 -9.27
CA PRO A 104 10.91 20.30 -8.84
C PRO A 104 9.55 19.59 -8.95
N GLY A 105 9.35 18.79 -10.00
CA GLY A 105 8.13 17.99 -10.16
C GLY A 105 8.01 16.87 -9.11
N GLN A 106 9.09 16.14 -8.85
CA GLN A 106 9.09 15.09 -7.82
C GLN A 106 8.93 15.65 -6.40
N LEU A 107 9.59 16.78 -6.10
CA LEU A 107 9.39 17.48 -4.83
C LEU A 107 7.91 17.85 -4.64
N SER A 108 7.29 18.44 -5.66
CA SER A 108 5.87 18.80 -5.64
C SER A 108 4.97 17.59 -5.36
N SER A 109 5.25 16.46 -6.01
CA SER A 109 4.49 15.22 -5.82
C SER A 109 4.65 14.64 -4.41
N ASN A 110 5.88 14.58 -3.88
CA ASN A 110 6.15 13.97 -2.59
C ASN A 110 5.51 14.76 -1.44
N ILE A 111 5.56 16.09 -1.51
CA ILE A 111 4.87 16.97 -0.56
C ILE A 111 3.35 16.79 -0.67
N ALA A 112 2.81 16.68 -1.89
CA ALA A 112 1.39 16.47 -2.11
C ALA A 112 0.91 15.12 -1.54
N GLN A 113 1.68 14.03 -1.71
CA GLN A 113 1.38 12.71 -1.14
C GLN A 113 1.29 12.76 0.39
N GLY A 114 2.30 13.37 1.02
CA GLY A 114 2.33 13.52 2.46
C GLY A 114 1.19 14.39 3.00
N ALA A 115 0.88 15.50 2.32
CA ALA A 115 -0.22 16.38 2.70
C ALA A 115 -1.60 15.73 2.55
N ALA A 116 -1.83 14.96 1.49
CA ALA A 116 -3.08 14.23 1.30
C ALA A 116 -3.30 13.21 2.42
N ALA A 117 -2.25 12.48 2.81
CA ALA A 117 -2.32 11.52 3.91
C ALA A 117 -2.49 12.18 5.28
N LEU A 118 -1.83 13.31 5.53
CA LEU A 118 -2.07 14.09 6.75
C LEU A 118 -3.52 14.59 6.83
N ALA A 119 -4.11 15.03 5.73
CA ALA A 119 -5.53 15.38 5.68
C ALA A 119 -6.43 14.16 5.99
N THR A 120 -6.11 12.98 5.43
CA THR A 120 -6.79 11.72 5.76
C THR A 120 -6.67 11.39 7.25
N SER A 121 -5.51 11.58 7.87
CA SER A 121 -5.30 11.30 9.29
C SER A 121 -6.17 12.16 10.22
N ILE A 122 -6.48 13.40 9.80
CA ILE A 122 -7.34 14.31 10.56
C ILE A 122 -8.82 13.97 10.34
N ARG A 123 -9.18 13.54 9.13
CA ARG A 123 -10.57 13.32 8.75
C ARG A 123 -11.10 11.91 9.06
N THR A 124 -10.23 10.91 9.09
CA THR A 124 -10.63 9.54 9.43
C THR A 124 -10.99 9.39 10.91
N LYS A 125 -11.96 8.51 11.19
CA LYS A 125 -12.33 8.10 12.56
C LYS A 125 -11.61 6.82 13.00
N ASP A 126 -11.06 6.07 12.05
CA ASP A 126 -10.28 4.86 12.31
C ASP A 126 -8.94 5.25 12.95
N ALA A 127 -8.73 4.81 14.19
CA ALA A 127 -7.56 5.13 15.00
C ALA A 127 -6.25 4.70 14.32
N THR A 128 -6.30 3.60 13.59
CA THR A 128 -5.09 3.02 13.03
C THR A 128 -4.82 3.53 11.63
N LEU A 129 -5.86 3.76 10.80
CA LEU A 129 -5.67 4.54 9.57
C LEU A 129 -5.13 5.93 9.91
N LYS A 130 -5.60 6.55 11.00
CA LYS A 130 -5.07 7.82 11.49
C LYS A 130 -3.59 7.72 11.85
N GLN A 131 -3.19 6.69 12.60
CA GLN A 131 -1.80 6.47 12.97
C GLN A 131 -0.92 6.22 11.74
N LEU A 132 -1.36 5.35 10.83
CA LEU A 132 -0.67 5.03 9.59
C LEU A 132 -0.52 6.27 8.70
N ALA A 133 -1.60 6.98 8.44
CA ALA A 133 -1.62 8.14 7.53
C ALA A 133 -0.86 9.34 8.10
N SER A 134 -0.86 9.53 9.42
CA SER A 134 -0.05 10.59 10.05
C SER A 134 1.45 10.25 10.01
N ALA A 135 1.84 9.03 10.39
CA ALA A 135 3.24 8.62 10.39
C ALA A 135 3.83 8.60 8.97
N THR A 136 3.17 7.90 8.05
CA THR A 136 3.64 7.78 6.66
C THR A 136 3.47 9.08 5.87
N GLY A 137 2.49 9.92 6.23
CA GLY A 137 2.36 11.27 5.68
C GLY A 137 3.59 12.14 5.98
N ILE A 138 4.11 12.10 7.22
CA ILE A 138 5.33 12.82 7.60
C ILE A 138 6.54 12.29 6.82
N THR A 139 6.69 10.97 6.67
CA THR A 139 7.82 10.40 5.92
C THR A 139 7.79 10.81 4.45
N ALA A 140 6.59 10.90 3.86
CA ALA A 140 6.40 11.32 2.48
C ALA A 140 6.76 12.79 2.25
N VAL A 141 6.38 13.67 3.18
CA VAL A 141 6.82 15.07 3.17
C VAL A 141 8.36 15.18 3.23
N CYS A 142 9.01 14.28 3.96
CA CYS A 142 10.47 14.18 4.05
C CYS A 142 11.13 13.53 2.81
N GLY A 143 10.33 13.00 1.87
CA GLY A 143 10.80 12.49 0.58
C GLY A 143 10.79 10.96 0.44
N ILE A 144 10.24 10.23 1.41
CA ILE A 144 10.06 8.76 1.34
C ILE A 144 8.56 8.46 1.21
N THR A 145 8.12 8.15 -0.02
CA THR A 145 6.70 8.11 -0.38
C THR A 145 6.12 6.71 -0.42
N GLU A 146 6.94 5.68 -0.48
CA GLU A 146 6.51 4.29 -0.58
C GLU A 146 5.58 3.88 0.57
N PRO A 147 5.86 4.21 1.85
CA PRO A 147 4.97 3.85 2.96
C PRO A 147 3.59 4.49 2.85
N VAL A 148 3.50 5.74 2.39
CA VAL A 148 2.20 6.44 2.26
C VAL A 148 1.47 6.02 1.00
N LEU A 149 2.20 5.78 -0.08
CA LEU A 149 1.64 5.43 -1.38
C LEU A 149 0.90 4.10 -1.27
N TYR A 150 1.56 3.07 -0.74
CA TYR A 150 0.99 1.74 -0.55
C TYR A 150 0.06 1.67 0.67
N GLY A 151 0.36 2.42 1.74
CA GLY A 151 -0.43 2.42 2.96
C GLY A 151 -1.76 3.18 2.85
N VAL A 152 -1.80 4.26 2.06
CA VAL A 152 -2.94 5.19 2.02
C VAL A 152 -3.31 5.56 0.58
N THR A 153 -2.39 6.13 -0.20
CA THR A 153 -2.73 6.82 -1.46
C THR A 153 -3.37 5.89 -2.51
N ILE A 154 -2.90 4.65 -2.65
CA ILE A 154 -3.50 3.65 -3.57
C ILE A 154 -4.84 3.14 -3.04
N LYS A 155 -4.92 2.86 -1.73
CA LYS A 155 -6.13 2.32 -1.09
C LYS A 155 -7.30 3.31 -1.19
N TYR A 156 -7.01 4.60 -1.12
CA TYR A 156 -8.00 5.66 -1.17
C TYR A 156 -7.86 6.48 -2.46
N LYS A 157 -8.65 6.15 -3.49
CA LYS A 157 -8.63 6.86 -4.80
C LYS A 157 -8.76 8.38 -4.68
N THR A 158 -9.51 8.86 -3.69
CA THR A 158 -9.65 10.29 -3.38
C THR A 158 -8.33 10.93 -2.96
N ASN A 159 -7.50 10.19 -2.23
CA ASN A 159 -6.18 10.60 -1.79
C ASN A 159 -5.18 10.62 -2.96
N MET A 160 -5.26 9.64 -3.87
CA MET A 160 -4.53 9.66 -5.16
C MET A 160 -4.87 10.91 -5.98
N ILE A 161 -6.16 11.21 -6.17
CA ILE A 161 -6.60 12.38 -6.93
C ILE A 161 -6.10 13.68 -6.28
N ALA A 162 -6.23 13.80 -4.96
CA ALA A 162 -5.73 14.96 -4.22
C ALA A 162 -4.23 15.18 -4.40
N THR A 163 -3.46 14.08 -4.32
CA THR A 163 -2.03 14.06 -4.59
C THR A 163 -1.71 14.58 -5.99
N MET A 164 -2.38 14.04 -7.01
CA MET A 164 -2.14 14.42 -8.41
C MET A 164 -2.45 15.89 -8.66
N LEU A 165 -3.53 16.41 -8.07
CA LEU A 165 -3.92 17.81 -8.19
C LEU A 165 -2.95 18.75 -7.47
N GLY A 166 -2.55 18.43 -6.24
CA GLY A 166 -1.56 19.21 -5.50
C GLY A 166 -0.18 19.19 -6.15
N GLY A 167 0.28 18.01 -6.57
CA GLY A 167 1.54 17.82 -7.27
C GLY A 167 1.57 18.55 -8.61
N GLY A 168 0.47 18.50 -9.37
CA GLY A 168 0.33 19.24 -10.62
C GLY A 168 0.31 20.75 -10.43
N ALA A 169 -0.45 21.27 -9.48
CA ALA A 169 -0.53 22.71 -9.23
C ALA A 169 0.81 23.30 -8.74
N ALA A 170 1.51 22.59 -7.85
CA ALA A 170 2.84 23.00 -7.42
C ALA A 170 3.89 22.83 -8.51
N GLY A 171 3.83 21.74 -9.29
CA GLY A 171 4.69 21.53 -10.45
C GLY A 171 4.52 22.64 -11.49
N LEU A 172 3.28 23.08 -11.74
CA LEU A 172 2.97 24.22 -12.60
C LEU A 172 3.60 25.50 -12.08
N PHE A 173 3.44 25.80 -10.80
CA PHE A 173 4.05 26.98 -10.19
C PHE A 173 5.59 26.96 -10.25
N MET A 174 6.21 25.82 -9.91
CA MET A 174 7.66 25.67 -9.94
C MET A 174 8.21 25.75 -11.38
N GLY A 175 7.47 25.22 -12.35
CA GLY A 175 7.80 25.31 -13.76
C GLY A 175 7.67 26.73 -14.32
N LEU A 176 6.59 27.46 -13.98
CA LEU A 176 6.41 28.86 -14.38
C LEU A 176 7.47 29.78 -13.74
N SER A 177 7.82 29.52 -12.49
CA SER A 177 8.86 30.25 -11.76
C SER A 177 10.29 29.84 -12.17
N LYS A 178 10.43 28.85 -13.07
CA LYS A 178 11.69 28.27 -13.53
C LYS A 178 12.63 27.92 -12.38
N VAL A 179 12.09 27.27 -11.35
CA VAL A 179 12.82 26.95 -10.13
C VAL A 179 13.95 25.98 -10.44
N LYS A 180 15.18 26.37 -10.05
CA LYS A 180 16.40 25.60 -10.31
C LYS A 180 16.82 24.82 -9.07
N ASN A 181 16.98 23.52 -9.22
CA ASN A 181 17.64 22.67 -8.23
C ASN A 181 19.11 22.43 -8.60
N PHE A 182 20.03 22.55 -7.65
CA PHE A 182 21.47 22.44 -7.86
C PHE A 182 22.09 21.15 -7.30
N SER A 183 21.36 20.40 -6.45
CA SER A 183 21.91 19.20 -5.80
C SER A 183 20.97 17.99 -5.86
N GLY A 184 21.54 16.80 -5.72
CA GLY A 184 20.77 15.55 -5.65
C GLY A 184 20.29 15.22 -4.24
N GLY A 185 19.36 14.27 -4.13
CA GLY A 185 18.80 13.81 -2.86
C GLY A 185 17.44 13.15 -3.06
N ALA A 186 16.84 12.67 -1.97
CA ALA A 186 15.44 12.26 -1.99
C ALA A 186 14.55 13.52 -2.01
N PRO A 187 13.72 13.76 -3.04
CA PRO A 187 12.94 14.99 -3.14
C PRO A 187 11.97 15.13 -1.97
N GLY A 188 12.18 16.13 -1.12
CA GLY A 188 11.36 16.35 0.07
C GLY A 188 11.77 17.61 0.80
N LEU A 189 11.04 17.93 1.87
CA LEU A 189 11.24 19.14 2.68
C LEU A 189 12.67 19.26 3.23
N LEU A 190 13.29 18.12 3.57
CA LEU A 190 14.68 18.04 4.05
C LEU A 190 15.72 18.40 2.99
N THR A 191 15.34 18.34 1.71
CA THR A 191 16.23 18.67 0.58
C THR A 191 15.94 20.05 -0.01
N LEU A 192 15.08 20.88 0.61
CA LEU A 192 14.91 22.28 0.18
C LEU A 192 16.23 23.07 0.07
N PRO A 193 17.26 22.85 0.92
CA PRO A 193 18.55 23.49 0.74
C PRO A 193 19.24 23.19 -0.60
N SER A 194 18.84 22.14 -1.33
CA SER A 194 19.37 21.83 -2.68
C SER A 194 19.04 22.90 -3.73
N TYR A 195 18.09 23.79 -3.44
CA TYR A 195 17.71 24.93 -4.27
C TYR A 195 18.52 26.20 -3.98
N ILE A 196 19.48 26.13 -3.05
CA ILE A 196 20.40 27.21 -2.72
C ILE A 196 21.70 27.01 -3.50
N SER A 197 22.17 28.06 -4.18
CA SER A 197 23.48 28.10 -4.82
C SER A 197 24.13 29.45 -4.58
N VAL A 198 25.46 29.48 -4.47
CA VAL A 198 26.25 30.72 -4.30
C VAL A 198 26.19 31.58 -5.57
N GLU A 199 25.99 30.95 -6.73
CA GLU A 199 26.03 31.57 -8.05
C GLU A 199 24.64 32.00 -8.55
N SER A 200 23.57 31.68 -7.80
CA SER A 200 22.19 31.96 -8.20
C SER A 200 21.41 32.68 -7.10
N PRO A 201 20.39 33.48 -7.46
CA PRO A 201 19.57 34.17 -6.47
C PRO A 201 18.84 33.20 -5.53
N MET A 202 18.68 33.61 -4.27
CA MET A 202 17.92 32.88 -3.23
C MET A 202 16.43 32.72 -3.59
N SER A 203 15.95 33.39 -4.65
CA SER A 203 14.58 33.25 -5.15
C SER A 203 14.20 31.80 -5.46
N ASN A 204 15.15 30.96 -5.92
CA ASN A 204 14.89 29.54 -6.17
C ASN A 204 14.44 28.81 -4.91
N PHE A 205 15.10 29.05 -3.78
CA PHE A 205 14.70 28.48 -2.49
C PHE A 205 13.32 28.97 -2.06
N TYR A 206 13.04 30.27 -2.18
CA TYR A 206 11.74 30.82 -1.81
C TYR A 206 10.61 30.29 -2.70
N PHE A 207 10.82 30.19 -4.01
CA PHE A 207 9.84 29.61 -4.93
C PHE A 207 9.68 28.11 -4.72
N ALA A 208 10.74 27.36 -4.39
CA ALA A 208 10.62 25.96 -3.99
C ALA A 208 9.77 25.82 -2.71
N ALA A 209 10.00 26.66 -1.70
CA ALA A 209 9.22 26.65 -0.46
C ALA A 209 7.74 27.02 -0.71
N ILE A 210 7.47 28.00 -1.56
CA ILE A 210 6.11 28.37 -1.97
C ILE A 210 5.45 27.22 -2.74
N GLY A 211 6.16 26.57 -3.66
CA GLY A 211 5.64 25.40 -4.38
C GLY A 211 5.32 24.24 -3.42
N CYS A 212 6.15 23.98 -2.43
CA CYS A 212 5.83 23.02 -1.36
C CYS A 212 4.56 23.42 -0.59
N ALA A 213 4.41 24.71 -0.26
CA ALA A 213 3.21 25.20 0.41
C ALA A 213 1.96 25.04 -0.48
N ILE A 214 2.06 25.30 -1.78
CA ILE A 214 0.98 25.08 -2.75
C ILE A 214 0.61 23.60 -2.83
N ALA A 215 1.60 22.71 -2.97
CA ALA A 215 1.40 21.26 -3.00
C ALA A 215 0.68 20.80 -1.74
N PHE A 216 1.15 21.29 -0.59
CA PHE A 216 0.60 20.93 0.70
C PHE A 216 -0.84 21.42 0.84
N VAL A 217 -1.11 22.70 0.61
CA VAL A 217 -2.44 23.30 0.81
C VAL A 217 -3.47 22.70 -0.13
N ILE A 218 -3.14 22.57 -1.43
CA ILE A 218 -4.09 22.04 -2.41
C ILE A 218 -4.36 20.56 -2.15
N SER A 219 -3.30 19.75 -1.98
CA SER A 219 -3.47 18.33 -1.73
C SER A 219 -4.19 18.08 -0.40
N PHE A 220 -3.85 18.83 0.65
CA PHE A 220 -4.53 18.75 1.94
C PHE A 220 -6.00 19.13 1.83
N ALA A 221 -6.33 20.28 1.22
CA ALA A 221 -7.71 20.74 1.10
C ALA A 221 -8.54 19.79 0.23
N THR A 222 -8.00 19.36 -0.91
CA THR A 222 -8.69 18.44 -1.81
C THR A 222 -8.87 17.07 -1.17
N SER A 223 -7.85 16.52 -0.51
CA SER A 223 -7.98 15.27 0.25
C SER A 223 -8.99 15.45 1.39
N PHE A 224 -8.93 16.55 2.14
CA PHE A 224 -9.86 16.82 3.23
C PHE A 224 -11.31 16.94 2.74
N VAL A 225 -11.58 17.47 1.54
CA VAL A 225 -12.95 17.56 1.02
C VAL A 225 -13.42 16.25 0.38
N LEU A 226 -12.58 15.65 -0.46
CA LEU A 226 -12.93 14.46 -1.23
C LEU A 226 -12.83 13.17 -0.44
N PHE A 227 -12.11 13.15 0.69
CA PHE A 227 -11.95 11.95 1.48
C PHE A 227 -13.30 11.44 1.95
N LYS A 228 -13.67 10.32 1.33
CA LYS A 228 -14.72 9.40 1.73
C LYS A 228 -14.03 8.18 2.32
N ASN A 229 -14.52 7.70 3.45
CA ASN A 229 -14.02 6.45 4.01
C ASN A 229 -14.37 5.35 3.01
N VAL A 230 -13.37 4.75 2.36
CA VAL A 230 -13.62 3.61 1.46
C VAL A 230 -14.18 2.42 2.24
N VAL A 231 -13.96 2.37 3.56
CA VAL A 231 -14.58 1.40 4.47
C VAL A 231 -16.10 1.65 4.66
N SER A 232 -16.63 2.84 4.36
CA SER A 232 -18.08 3.10 4.48
C SER A 232 -18.86 2.97 3.19
N ASP A 233 -18.21 2.97 2.01
CA ASP A 233 -18.94 2.99 0.73
C ASP A 233 -19.05 1.59 0.07
N GLU A 234 -18.25 0.60 0.48
CA GLU A 234 -18.55 -0.83 0.21
C GLU A 234 -19.41 -1.47 1.31
N LEU A 235 -19.68 -0.71 2.38
CA LEU A 235 -20.63 -1.01 3.45
C LEU A 235 -21.85 -0.07 3.40
N GLU A 236 -22.31 0.35 2.21
CA GLU A 236 -23.71 0.78 2.06
C GLU A 236 -24.65 -0.43 2.21
N VAL A 237 -24.64 -1.00 3.41
CA VAL A 237 -25.84 -1.52 4.05
C VAL A 237 -26.76 -0.32 4.16
N ASN A 238 -27.94 -0.41 3.57
CA ASN A 238 -29.04 0.53 3.75
C ASN A 238 -29.13 0.99 5.22
N ASN A 239 -28.64 2.20 5.50
CA ASN A 239 -28.81 2.87 6.79
C ASN A 239 -30.22 3.49 6.90
N ASP A 240 -31.25 2.75 6.48
CA ASP A 240 -32.66 3.08 6.73
C ASP A 240 -33.18 2.43 8.03
N THR A 241 -32.28 1.90 8.86
CA THR A 241 -32.59 1.60 10.26
C THR A 241 -31.68 2.44 11.14
N GLU A 242 -32.30 3.34 11.91
CA GLU A 242 -31.68 4.06 13.03
C GLU A 242 -30.75 3.12 13.83
N PRO A 243 -29.65 3.62 14.42
CA PRO A 243 -28.83 2.82 15.32
C PRO A 243 -29.69 2.35 16.48
N SER A 244 -30.21 1.13 16.37
CA SER A 244 -30.78 0.44 17.51
C SER A 244 -29.62 0.23 18.47
N THR A 245 -29.64 0.98 19.56
CA THR A 245 -28.82 0.74 20.75
C THR A 245 -29.20 -0.63 21.31
N VAL A 246 -28.77 -1.70 20.66
CA VAL A 246 -28.79 -3.03 21.24
C VAL A 246 -27.70 -3.02 22.29
N LYS A 247 -28.10 -3.01 23.57
CA LYS A 247 -27.19 -3.34 24.66
C LYS A 247 -26.73 -4.77 24.41
N ILE A 248 -25.52 -4.94 23.89
CA ILE A 248 -24.86 -6.23 23.79
C ILE A 248 -24.64 -6.68 25.23
N THR A 249 -25.49 -7.58 25.73
CA THR A 249 -25.29 -8.22 27.03
C THR A 249 -24.94 -9.67 26.79
N ASN A 250 -23.67 -10.00 27.01
CA ASN A 250 -23.19 -11.38 27.11
C ASN A 250 -23.26 -12.17 25.79
N ALA A 251 -22.58 -11.67 24.75
CA ALA A 251 -22.51 -12.34 23.45
C ALA A 251 -21.34 -13.34 23.40
N GLU A 252 -21.59 -14.51 22.81
CA GLU A 252 -20.58 -15.57 22.66
C GLU A 252 -20.26 -15.81 21.18
N VAL A 253 -18.98 -15.85 20.86
CA VAL A 253 -18.43 -16.15 19.53
C VAL A 253 -17.75 -17.51 19.58
N LEU A 254 -18.23 -18.43 18.75
CA LEU A 254 -17.70 -19.79 18.65
C LEU A 254 -16.48 -19.86 17.73
N SER A 255 -15.78 -20.99 17.80
CA SER A 255 -14.72 -21.33 16.87
C SER A 255 -15.24 -21.49 15.44
N PRO A 256 -14.74 -20.73 14.44
CA PRO A 256 -15.10 -20.90 13.04
C PRO A 256 -14.47 -22.15 12.40
N ALA A 257 -13.52 -22.81 13.06
CA ALA A 257 -12.82 -23.97 12.51
C ALA A 257 -12.41 -24.94 13.62
N ILE A 258 -12.16 -26.20 13.28
CA ILE A 258 -11.55 -27.16 14.20
C ILE A 258 -10.04 -27.03 14.05
N GLY A 259 -9.31 -26.72 15.12
CA GLY A 259 -7.89 -26.40 14.97
C GLY A 259 -7.19 -25.85 16.21
N GLU A 260 -6.01 -25.29 15.99
CA GLU A 260 -5.18 -24.68 17.02
C GLU A 260 -5.49 -23.19 17.15
N TYR A 261 -5.75 -22.73 18.37
CA TYR A 261 -5.96 -21.32 18.65
C TYR A 261 -4.69 -20.51 18.41
N ILE A 262 -4.82 -19.37 17.74
CA ILE A 262 -3.76 -18.39 17.56
C ILE A 262 -4.27 -17.07 18.12
N LYS A 263 -3.56 -16.53 19.12
CA LYS A 263 -3.82 -15.17 19.60
C LYS A 263 -3.69 -14.20 18.42
N LEU A 264 -4.62 -13.24 18.30
CA LEU A 264 -4.64 -12.32 17.15
C LEU A 264 -3.28 -11.65 16.89
N GLU A 265 -2.60 -11.22 17.96
CA GLU A 265 -1.25 -10.61 17.92
C GLU A 265 -0.16 -11.50 17.28
N ASN A 266 -0.35 -12.82 17.30
CA ASN A 266 0.60 -13.80 16.77
C ASN A 266 0.24 -14.28 15.34
N VAL A 267 -0.87 -13.79 14.78
CA VAL A 267 -1.25 -14.09 13.39
C VAL A 267 -0.23 -13.45 12.45
N ASN A 268 0.22 -14.19 11.43
CA ASN A 268 1.24 -13.76 10.47
C ASN A 268 0.71 -12.76 9.41
N ASP A 269 -0.14 -11.83 9.83
CA ASP A 269 -0.67 -10.72 9.02
C ASP A 269 -0.68 -9.45 9.86
N THR A 270 0.02 -8.41 9.40
CA THR A 270 0.16 -7.14 10.15
C THR A 270 -1.14 -6.35 10.27
N THR A 271 -2.09 -6.53 9.34
CA THR A 271 -3.39 -5.85 9.38
C THR A 271 -4.23 -6.40 10.53
N PHE A 272 -4.32 -7.73 10.63
CA PHE A 272 -5.08 -8.41 11.69
C PHE A 272 -4.37 -8.39 13.04
N SER A 273 -3.08 -8.72 13.09
CA SER A 273 -2.32 -8.77 14.36
C SER A 273 -2.20 -7.44 15.08
N SER A 274 -2.37 -6.32 14.37
CA SER A 274 -2.43 -4.99 15.00
C SER A 274 -3.67 -4.76 15.86
N GLY A 275 -4.74 -5.57 15.69
CA GLY A 275 -6.04 -5.37 16.35
C GLY A 275 -6.82 -4.16 15.84
N MET A 276 -6.37 -3.50 14.77
CA MET A 276 -6.97 -2.31 14.15
C MET A 276 -8.45 -2.48 13.79
N LEU A 277 -8.81 -3.65 13.27
CA LEU A 277 -10.16 -3.94 12.79
C LEU A 277 -11.14 -4.30 13.92
N GLY A 278 -10.63 -4.51 15.13
CA GLY A 278 -11.41 -4.97 16.27
C GLY A 278 -10.73 -6.12 17.00
N LYS A 279 -11.36 -6.54 18.09
CA LYS A 279 -10.94 -7.70 18.86
C LYS A 279 -11.29 -8.98 18.11
N GLY A 280 -10.40 -9.96 18.18
CA GLY A 280 -10.55 -11.19 17.42
C GLY A 280 -9.51 -12.23 17.80
N PHE A 281 -9.45 -13.28 17.00
CA PHE A 281 -8.53 -14.39 17.16
C PHE A 281 -8.31 -15.11 15.82
N GLY A 282 -7.21 -15.83 15.70
CA GLY A 282 -6.91 -16.73 14.60
C GLY A 282 -7.09 -18.19 15.00
N ILE A 283 -7.34 -19.06 14.04
CA ILE A 283 -7.33 -20.50 14.20
C ILE A 283 -6.60 -21.12 13.02
N LEU A 284 -5.60 -21.96 13.30
CA LEU A 284 -5.00 -22.80 12.28
C LEU A 284 -5.84 -24.08 12.10
N PRO A 285 -6.60 -24.20 11.01
CA PRO A 285 -7.53 -25.31 10.84
C PRO A 285 -6.81 -26.65 10.68
N SER A 286 -7.29 -27.67 11.39
CA SER A 286 -6.94 -29.09 11.18
C SER A 286 -7.87 -29.77 10.17
N GLU A 287 -9.04 -29.18 9.90
CA GLU A 287 -10.03 -29.62 8.92
C GLU A 287 -10.38 -28.47 7.98
N ASN A 288 -10.88 -28.78 6.78
CA ASN A 288 -11.10 -27.78 5.74
C ASN A 288 -12.41 -26.99 5.89
N GLU A 289 -13.28 -27.42 6.80
CA GLU A 289 -14.62 -26.89 7.00
C GLU A 289 -14.61 -25.65 7.88
N ILE A 290 -15.27 -24.58 7.41
CA ILE A 290 -15.43 -23.32 8.12
C ILE A 290 -16.89 -23.13 8.50
N PHE A 291 -17.11 -22.85 9.78
CA PHE A 291 -18.42 -22.75 10.41
C PHE A 291 -18.76 -21.32 10.83
N SER A 292 -20.05 -21.03 10.96
CA SER A 292 -20.53 -19.76 11.45
C SER A 292 -20.24 -19.62 12.96
N PRO A 293 -19.49 -18.58 13.38
CA PRO A 293 -19.17 -18.39 14.80
C PRO A 293 -20.35 -17.84 15.61
N VAL A 294 -21.39 -17.33 14.94
CA VAL A 294 -22.61 -16.75 15.55
C VAL A 294 -23.88 -17.14 14.80
N SER A 295 -25.03 -16.90 15.43
CA SER A 295 -26.34 -16.98 14.78
C SER A 295 -26.69 -15.58 14.32
N GLY A 296 -27.15 -15.44 13.08
CA GLY A 296 -27.35 -14.13 12.49
C GLY A 296 -27.61 -14.17 10.99
N ILE A 297 -27.36 -13.07 10.32
CA ILE A 297 -27.53 -12.90 8.88
C ILE A 297 -26.17 -12.71 8.23
N ILE A 298 -25.92 -13.42 7.12
CA ILE A 298 -24.76 -13.14 6.26
C ILE A 298 -24.98 -11.78 5.61
N GLU A 299 -24.18 -10.79 6.02
CA GLU A 299 -24.32 -9.42 5.54
C GLU A 299 -23.76 -9.27 4.13
N SER A 300 -22.53 -9.74 3.92
CA SER A 300 -21.85 -9.75 2.62
C SER A 300 -20.88 -10.92 2.47
N ILE A 301 -20.62 -11.32 1.22
CA ILE A 301 -19.59 -12.29 0.86
C ILE A 301 -18.67 -11.61 -0.15
N PHE A 302 -17.37 -11.53 0.15
CA PHE A 302 -16.43 -10.85 -0.74
C PHE A 302 -16.33 -11.57 -2.10
N PRO A 303 -16.06 -10.86 -3.21
CA PRO A 303 -16.05 -11.47 -4.55
C PRO A 303 -15.13 -12.69 -4.70
N THR A 304 -13.96 -12.66 -4.05
CA THR A 304 -13.00 -13.77 -4.03
C THR A 304 -13.25 -14.77 -2.88
N LYS A 305 -14.36 -14.63 -2.14
CA LYS A 305 -14.83 -15.52 -1.06
C LYS A 305 -13.89 -15.68 0.14
N HIS A 306 -12.75 -15.01 0.15
CA HIS A 306 -11.79 -15.00 1.26
C HIS A 306 -12.33 -14.41 2.56
N ALA A 307 -13.44 -13.67 2.50
CA ALA A 307 -14.03 -13.03 3.67
C ALA A 307 -15.56 -13.08 3.61
N ILE A 308 -16.17 -13.32 4.76
CA ILE A 308 -17.61 -13.34 4.97
C ILE A 308 -17.93 -12.46 6.18
N THR A 309 -18.88 -11.53 6.03
CA THR A 309 -19.36 -10.72 7.15
C THR A 309 -20.72 -11.21 7.64
N LEU A 310 -20.92 -11.17 8.96
CA LEU A 310 -22.14 -11.60 9.62
C LEU A 310 -22.61 -10.52 10.59
N LEU A 311 -23.91 -10.26 10.62
CA LEU A 311 -24.55 -9.52 11.70
C LEU A 311 -25.25 -10.51 12.63
N SER A 312 -24.75 -10.63 13.87
CA SER A 312 -25.31 -11.54 14.86
C SER A 312 -26.67 -11.07 15.38
N ASP A 313 -27.47 -12.00 15.91
CA ASP A 313 -28.75 -11.68 16.56
C ASP A 313 -28.56 -10.78 17.80
N GLU A 314 -27.39 -10.83 18.43
CA GLU A 314 -26.97 -9.98 19.55
C GLU A 314 -26.40 -8.62 19.10
N GLY A 315 -26.29 -8.37 17.79
CA GLY A 315 -25.79 -7.11 17.23
C GLY A 315 -24.27 -7.05 17.02
N LEU A 316 -23.56 -8.18 17.05
CA LEU A 316 -22.13 -8.22 16.71
C LEU A 316 -21.93 -8.19 15.19
N GLU A 317 -21.05 -7.32 14.72
CA GLU A 317 -20.55 -7.33 13.35
C GLU A 317 -19.29 -8.20 13.30
N ILE A 318 -19.39 -9.37 12.66
CA ILE A 318 -18.31 -10.36 12.64
C ILE A 318 -17.76 -10.49 11.22
N LEU A 319 -16.44 -10.43 11.11
CA LEU A 319 -15.69 -10.76 9.91
C LEU A 319 -15.02 -12.11 10.12
N VAL A 320 -15.31 -13.07 9.24
CA VAL A 320 -14.57 -14.33 9.13
C VAL A 320 -13.72 -14.27 7.87
N HIS A 321 -12.41 -14.20 8.03
CA HIS A 321 -11.41 -14.19 6.97
C HIS A 321 -10.76 -15.57 6.86
N ILE A 322 -10.70 -16.12 5.64
CA ILE A 322 -10.33 -17.51 5.36
C ILE A 322 -8.98 -17.52 4.65
N GLY A 323 -7.91 -17.82 5.39
CA GLY A 323 -6.54 -17.89 4.90
C GLY A 323 -5.89 -16.54 4.67
N ILE A 324 -4.64 -16.37 5.09
CA ILE A 324 -3.88 -15.13 4.91
C ILE A 324 -3.44 -15.03 3.45
N ASP A 325 -3.60 -13.85 2.83
CA ASP A 325 -3.32 -13.59 1.42
C ASP A 325 -4.13 -14.41 0.39
N SER A 326 -5.15 -15.18 0.82
CA SER A 326 -5.99 -16.00 -0.06
C SER A 326 -6.80 -15.19 -1.09
N VAL A 327 -6.94 -13.88 -0.88
CA VAL A 327 -7.50 -12.93 -1.87
C VAL A 327 -6.78 -13.01 -3.21
N SER A 328 -5.48 -13.34 -3.21
CA SER A 328 -4.64 -13.50 -4.41
C SER A 328 -5.05 -14.69 -5.30
N LEU A 329 -5.82 -15.64 -4.76
CA LEU A 329 -6.32 -16.80 -5.48
C LEU A 329 -7.51 -16.49 -6.39
N ASP A 330 -8.03 -15.26 -6.36
CA ASP A 330 -9.15 -14.80 -7.20
C ASP A 330 -10.38 -15.73 -7.12
N GLY A 331 -10.70 -16.17 -5.89
CA GLY A 331 -11.83 -17.05 -5.60
C GLY A 331 -11.59 -18.54 -5.86
N LYS A 332 -10.39 -18.95 -6.27
CA LYS A 332 -10.00 -20.36 -6.37
C LYS A 332 -9.67 -20.91 -4.98
N GLY A 333 -10.05 -22.16 -4.74
CA GLY A 333 -9.73 -22.87 -3.49
C GLY A 333 -10.61 -22.52 -2.29
N ILE A 334 -11.62 -21.65 -2.44
CA ILE A 334 -12.62 -21.38 -1.40
C ILE A 334 -14.02 -21.66 -1.96
N ILE A 335 -14.71 -22.62 -1.36
CA ILE A 335 -16.07 -23.00 -1.71
C ILE A 335 -17.00 -22.41 -0.66
N SER A 336 -17.84 -21.45 -1.04
CA SER A 336 -18.84 -20.87 -0.13
C SER A 336 -20.13 -21.69 -0.19
N HIS A 337 -20.72 -21.98 0.97
CA HIS A 337 -21.97 -22.73 1.13
C HIS A 337 -23.16 -21.84 1.49
N VAL A 338 -22.96 -20.53 1.59
CA VAL A 338 -23.98 -19.55 1.98
C VAL A 338 -24.14 -18.46 0.92
N LYS A 339 -25.23 -17.72 1.03
CA LYS A 339 -25.53 -16.56 0.17
C LYS A 339 -25.73 -15.33 1.03
N GLU A 340 -25.53 -14.15 0.43
CA GLU A 340 -25.87 -12.89 1.08
C GLU A 340 -27.33 -12.85 1.51
N LYS A 341 -27.57 -12.21 2.65
CA LYS A 341 -28.87 -12.13 3.34
C LYS A 341 -29.46 -13.47 3.79
N GLN A 342 -28.70 -14.57 3.68
CA GLN A 342 -29.07 -15.86 4.28
C GLN A 342 -28.92 -15.79 5.80
N ARG A 343 -29.92 -16.31 6.52
CA ARG A 343 -29.82 -16.52 7.97
C ARG A 343 -29.07 -17.82 8.26
N VAL A 344 -28.11 -17.77 9.18
CA VAL A 344 -27.31 -18.90 9.64
C VAL A 344 -27.41 -19.04 11.16
N LYS A 345 -27.19 -20.25 11.66
CA LYS A 345 -27.06 -20.55 13.09
C LYS A 345 -25.59 -20.78 13.45
N LYS A 346 -25.26 -20.57 14.72
CA LYS A 346 -23.99 -21.01 15.32
C LYS A 346 -23.67 -22.45 14.90
N GLY A 347 -22.49 -22.65 14.32
CA GLY A 347 -21.99 -23.97 13.88
C GLY A 347 -22.47 -24.43 12.50
N ASP A 348 -23.26 -23.64 11.77
CA ASP A 348 -23.61 -23.96 10.37
C ASP A 348 -22.37 -23.86 9.46
N LEU A 349 -22.25 -24.74 8.47
CA LEU A 349 -21.17 -24.70 7.48
C LEU A 349 -21.33 -23.48 6.55
N ILE A 350 -20.33 -22.61 6.50
CA ILE A 350 -20.34 -21.38 5.68
C ILE A 350 -19.36 -21.43 4.51
N ALA A 351 -18.23 -22.13 4.66
CA ALA A 351 -17.24 -22.28 3.60
C ALA A 351 -16.40 -23.55 3.78
N GLU A 352 -15.70 -23.96 2.73
CA GLU A 352 -14.71 -25.04 2.73
C GLU A 352 -13.45 -24.60 1.96
N ILE A 353 -12.28 -24.96 2.50
CA ILE A 353 -10.97 -24.73 1.89
C ILE A 353 -10.61 -25.93 1.01
N ASP A 354 -10.16 -25.69 -0.23
CA ASP A 354 -9.50 -26.73 -1.02
C ASP A 354 -8.01 -26.80 -0.60
N PRO A 355 -7.60 -27.84 0.15
CA PRO A 355 -6.24 -27.91 0.68
C PRO A 355 -5.21 -27.96 -0.44
N LYS A 356 -5.53 -28.53 -1.61
CA LYS A 356 -4.58 -28.63 -2.72
C LYS A 356 -4.22 -27.25 -3.26
N VAL A 357 -5.23 -26.40 -3.46
CA VAL A 357 -5.01 -25.05 -3.99
C VAL A 357 -4.20 -24.22 -2.99
N PHE A 358 -4.51 -24.33 -1.69
CA PHE A 358 -3.78 -23.59 -0.66
C PHE A 358 -2.32 -24.08 -0.54
N ASP A 359 -2.09 -25.39 -0.55
CA ASP A 359 -0.76 -25.98 -0.47
C ASP A 359 0.10 -25.69 -1.72
N GLU A 360 -0.49 -25.76 -2.92
CA GLU A 360 0.20 -25.46 -4.19
C GLU A 360 0.62 -23.98 -4.33
N ASN A 361 -0.11 -23.07 -3.68
CA ASN A 361 0.14 -21.63 -3.74
C ASN A 361 0.76 -21.06 -2.46
N GLU A 362 1.20 -21.93 -1.53
CA GLU A 362 1.86 -21.57 -0.26
C GLU A 362 1.02 -20.58 0.58
N ILE A 363 -0.30 -20.73 0.56
CA ILE A 363 -1.25 -19.89 1.30
C ILE A 363 -1.39 -20.40 2.74
N ASP A 364 -1.20 -19.51 3.70
CA ASP A 364 -1.43 -19.80 5.12
C ASP A 364 -2.94 -20.00 5.35
N LYS A 365 -3.31 -21.16 5.89
CA LYS A 365 -4.70 -21.59 6.09
C LYS A 365 -5.38 -20.93 7.29
N THR A 366 -4.67 -20.10 8.07
CA THR A 366 -5.20 -19.47 9.28
C THR A 366 -6.51 -18.73 9.00
N VAL A 367 -7.55 -19.10 9.76
CA VAL A 367 -8.87 -18.49 9.70
C VAL A 367 -8.96 -17.45 10.82
N ILE A 368 -9.27 -16.22 10.47
CA ILE A 368 -9.28 -15.10 11.41
C ILE A 368 -10.72 -14.66 11.62
N THR A 369 -11.13 -14.56 12.88
CA THR A 369 -12.44 -14.02 13.27
C THR A 369 -12.24 -12.70 14.01
N VAL A 370 -12.87 -11.64 13.54
CA VAL A 370 -12.80 -10.30 14.13
C VAL A 370 -14.20 -9.76 14.38
N VAL A 371 -14.41 -9.16 15.54
CA VAL A 371 -15.65 -8.42 15.86
C VAL A 371 -15.40 -6.94 15.61
N LEU A 372 -15.98 -6.40 14.54
CA LEU A 372 -15.71 -5.07 14.01
C LEU A 372 -16.19 -3.94 14.93
N ASN A 373 -17.30 -4.16 15.64
CA ASN A 373 -17.91 -3.20 16.56
C ASN A 373 -17.53 -3.44 18.04
N SER A 374 -16.32 -3.96 18.31
CA SER A 374 -15.87 -4.38 19.65
C SER A 374 -15.05 -3.35 20.46
N ALA A 375 -14.87 -2.13 19.95
CA ALA A 375 -13.98 -1.12 20.55
C ALA A 375 -14.30 -0.78 22.02
N GLU A 376 -15.59 -0.76 22.40
CA GLU A 376 -16.05 -0.42 23.76
C GLU A 376 -16.46 -1.64 24.59
N LEU A 377 -16.41 -2.85 24.03
CA LEU A 377 -16.85 -4.08 24.71
C LEU A 377 -15.72 -4.67 25.54
N LYS A 378 -16.02 -5.27 26.70
CA LYS A 378 -15.06 -6.13 27.41
C LYS A 378 -15.05 -7.50 26.75
N SER A 379 -13.89 -8.15 26.70
CA SER A 379 -13.70 -9.43 26.02
C SER A 379 -12.92 -10.40 26.90
N GLU A 380 -13.41 -11.63 26.99
CA GLU A 380 -12.69 -12.76 27.58
C GLU A 380 -12.44 -13.81 26.50
N PHE A 381 -11.22 -14.32 26.41
CA PHE A 381 -10.79 -15.33 25.44
C PHE A 381 -10.58 -16.69 26.13
N CYS A 382 -10.63 -17.78 25.39
CA CYS A 382 -10.22 -19.10 25.87
C CYS A 382 -8.70 -19.19 26.10
N ASP A 383 -8.24 -20.27 26.75
CA ASP A 383 -6.82 -20.48 27.04
C ASP A 383 -5.98 -20.63 25.76
N GLU A 384 -4.78 -20.05 25.76
CA GLU A 384 -3.91 -19.87 24.58
C GLU A 384 -3.41 -21.20 23.94
N ASP A 385 -3.46 -22.33 24.66
CA ASP A 385 -3.02 -23.65 24.19
C ASP A 385 -4.19 -24.61 23.84
N SER A 386 -5.38 -24.07 23.64
CA SER A 386 -6.59 -24.88 23.42
C SER A 386 -6.66 -25.42 21.99
N LYS A 387 -6.82 -26.74 21.86
CA LYS A 387 -7.36 -27.33 20.62
C LYS A 387 -8.87 -27.12 20.60
N LEU A 388 -9.33 -26.33 19.64
CA LEU A 388 -10.71 -25.89 19.55
C LEU A 388 -11.50 -26.78 18.60
N ASN A 389 -12.73 -27.08 18.99
CA ASN A 389 -13.76 -27.70 18.17
C ASN A 389 -14.78 -26.64 17.72
N LYS A 390 -15.61 -26.94 16.72
CA LYS A 390 -16.54 -25.97 16.09
C LYS A 390 -17.63 -25.40 17.01
N ASN A 391 -17.85 -25.99 18.19
CA ASN A 391 -18.83 -25.56 19.17
C ASN A 391 -18.20 -24.90 20.41
N ASP A 392 -16.88 -24.79 20.45
CA ASP A 392 -16.19 -24.21 21.60
C ASP A 392 -16.34 -22.69 21.55
N VAL A 393 -16.62 -22.10 22.71
CA VAL A 393 -16.70 -20.65 22.86
C VAL A 393 -15.29 -20.10 22.97
N VAL A 394 -14.88 -19.30 21.99
CA VAL A 394 -13.53 -18.74 21.93
C VAL A 394 -13.47 -17.35 22.54
N MET A 395 -14.55 -16.58 22.38
CA MET A 395 -14.62 -15.20 22.84
C MET A 395 -15.99 -14.88 23.42
N LYS A 396 -15.98 -14.26 24.60
CA LYS A 396 -17.18 -13.70 25.26
C LYS A 396 -17.08 -12.19 25.32
N LEU A 397 -18.17 -11.49 24.99
CA LEU A 397 -18.25 -10.04 24.93
C LEU A 397 -19.35 -9.51 25.87
N VAL A 398 -18.99 -8.53 26.71
CA VAL A 398 -19.87 -7.94 27.75
C VAL A 398 -19.82 -6.42 27.72
#